data_AF-A0AAW5YXF9-F1
#
_entry.id   AF-A0AAW5YXF9-F1
#
_cell.length_a   1.000
_cell.length_b   1.000
_cell.length_c   1.000
_cell.angle_alpha   90.00
_cell.angle_beta   90.00
_cell.angle_gamma   90.00
#
_symmetry.space_group_name_H-M   'P 1'
#
loop_
_entity.id
_entity.type
_entity.pdbx_description
1 polymer ?
#
loop_
_entity_poly.entity_id
_entity_poly.type
_entity_poly.pdbx_seq_one_letter_code
_entity_poly.pdbx_strand_id
1 'polypeptide(L)'
;PDIVLETKEADIIDFLKGLSGIGKKRANDIMQSLIRLAKVACPAVKKNSAHVRGLKMAINNILSAEEECQTALQEMAKLAPKRDLEILTSIPGIGENTALRIISELG
;
A
#
# COMPACT_ATOMS: atom_id res chain seq x y z
N PRO A 1 -4.41 -20.60 -0.43
CA PRO A 1 -5.17 -21.02 -1.63
C PRO A 1 -6.65 -20.67 -1.50
N ASP A 2 -7.29 -21.16 -0.43
CA ASP A 2 -8.72 -20.97 -0.18
C ASP A 2 -9.17 -19.51 -0.26
N ILE A 3 -8.39 -18.58 0.29
CA ILE A 3 -8.69 -17.13 0.23
C ILE A 3 -8.89 -16.66 -1.22
N VAL A 4 -8.05 -17.10 -2.16
CA VAL A 4 -8.16 -16.73 -3.58
C VAL A 4 -9.29 -17.49 -4.25
N LEU A 5 -9.41 -18.79 -3.99
CA LEU A 5 -10.41 -19.66 -4.64
C LEU A 5 -11.85 -19.38 -4.20
N GLU A 6 -12.04 -18.82 -3.01
CA GLU A 6 -13.35 -18.44 -2.47
C GLU A 6 -13.75 -17.00 -2.82
N THR A 7 -12.82 -16.17 -3.30
CA THR A 7 -13.10 -14.80 -3.71
C THR A 7 -13.54 -14.78 -5.17
N LYS A 8 -14.58 -14.02 -5.52
CA LYS A 8 -15.04 -13.93 -6.92
C LYS A 8 -13.98 -13.25 -7.77
N GLU A 9 -13.79 -13.71 -9.01
CA GLU A 9 -12.79 -13.14 -9.92
C GLU A 9 -13.01 -11.63 -10.14
N ALA A 10 -14.27 -11.20 -10.24
CA ALA A 10 -14.63 -9.79 -10.39
C ALA A 10 -14.14 -8.95 -9.19
N ASP A 11 -14.31 -9.45 -7.96
CA ASP A 11 -13.88 -8.76 -6.75
C ASP A 11 -12.34 -8.63 -6.71
N ILE A 12 -11.62 -9.67 -7.15
CA ILE A 12 -10.15 -9.63 -7.26
C ILE A 12 -9.72 -8.60 -8.30
N ILE A 13 -10.36 -8.59 -9.48
CA ILE A 13 -10.05 -7.63 -10.55
C ILE A 13 -10.30 -6.19 -10.08
N ASP A 14 -11.42 -5.94 -9.41
CA ASP A 14 -11.79 -4.59 -8.99
C ASP A 14 -10.89 -4.09 -7.86
N PHE A 15 -10.51 -4.96 -6.92
CA PHE A 15 -9.46 -4.65 -5.95
C PHE A 15 -8.14 -4.26 -6.64
N LEU A 16 -7.68 -5.06 -7.60
CA LEU A 16 -6.42 -4.83 -8.31
C LEU A 16 -6.43 -3.52 -9.11
N LYS A 17 -7.54 -3.16 -9.75
CA LYS A 17 -7.68 -1.87 -10.44
C LYS A 17 -7.65 -0.67 -9.49
N GLY A 18 -8.02 -0.87 -8.22
CA GLY A 18 -7.91 0.16 -7.19
C GLY A 18 -6.47 0.48 -6.81
N LEU A 19 -5.50 -0.36 -7.18
CA LEU A 19 -4.09 -0.14 -6.93
C LEU A 19 -3.45 0.74 -8.02
N SER A 20 -2.63 1.70 -7.59
CA SER A 20 -1.91 2.59 -8.49
C SER A 20 -1.04 1.80 -9.50
N GLY A 21 -1.10 2.18 -10.77
CA GLY A 21 -0.30 1.57 -11.84
C GLY A 21 -0.81 0.21 -12.35
N ILE A 22 -2.05 -0.19 -12.02
CA ILE A 22 -2.66 -1.43 -12.52
C ILE A 22 -3.84 -1.14 -13.46
N GLY A 23 -3.60 -1.27 -14.76
CA GLY A 23 -4.66 -1.20 -15.78
C GLY A 23 -5.44 -2.52 -15.93
N LYS A 24 -6.57 -2.48 -16.65
CA LYS A 24 -7.48 -3.63 -16.86
C LYS A 24 -6.78 -4.91 -17.31
N LYS A 25 -5.89 -4.82 -18.31
CA LYS A 25 -5.14 -5.99 -18.82
C LYS A 25 -4.29 -6.61 -17.71
N ARG A 26 -3.50 -5.79 -17.02
CA ARG A 26 -2.63 -6.24 -15.92
C ARG A 26 -3.42 -6.84 -14.76
N ALA A 27 -4.57 -6.25 -14.40
CA ALA A 27 -5.45 -6.79 -13.37
C ALA A 27 -5.94 -8.21 -13.72
N ASN A 28 -6.36 -8.42 -14.97
CA ASN A 28 -6.78 -9.74 -15.46
C ASN A 28 -5.62 -10.75 -15.44
N ASP A 29 -4.43 -10.36 -15.91
CA ASP A 29 -3.25 -11.25 -15.95
C ASP A 29 -2.83 -11.69 -14.54
N ILE A 30 -2.86 -10.77 -13.56
CA ILE A 30 -2.58 -11.06 -12.16
C ILE A 30 -3.66 -11.96 -11.57
N MET A 31 -4.94 -11.67 -11.80
CA MET A 31 -6.06 -12.49 -11.31
C MET A 31 -5.96 -13.93 -11.84
N GLN A 32 -5.73 -14.12 -13.14
CA GLN A 32 -5.57 -15.45 -13.72
C GLN A 32 -4.37 -16.19 -13.13
N SER A 33 -3.26 -15.48 -12.90
CA SER A 33 -2.08 -16.03 -12.26
C SER A 33 -2.36 -16.45 -10.81
N LEU A 34 -3.07 -15.63 -10.03
CA LEU A 34 -3.46 -15.93 -8.66
C LEU A 34 -4.32 -17.20 -8.59
N ILE A 35 -5.35 -17.32 -9.44
CA ILE A 35 -6.23 -18.48 -9.48
C ILE A 35 -5.45 -19.74 -9.87
N ARG A 36 -4.63 -19.65 -10.93
CA ARG A 36 -3.79 -20.77 -11.38
C ARG A 36 -2.88 -21.26 -10.27
N LEU A 37 -2.18 -20.35 -9.60
CA LEU A 37 -1.28 -20.68 -8.48
C LEU A 37 -2.05 -21.24 -7.29
N ALA A 38 -3.22 -20.70 -6.97
CA ALA A 38 -4.04 -21.18 -5.87
C ALA A 38 -4.54 -22.61 -6.11
N LYS A 39 -4.87 -23.00 -7.35
CA LYS A 39 -5.29 -24.37 -7.69
C LYS A 39 -4.19 -25.42 -7.47
N VAL A 40 -2.92 -25.04 -7.62
CA VAL A 40 -1.77 -25.97 -7.49
C VAL A 40 -1.04 -25.84 -6.16
N ALA A 41 -1.40 -24.86 -5.34
CA ALA A 41 -0.74 -24.61 -4.07
C ALA A 41 -1.08 -25.70 -3.05
N CYS A 42 -0.06 -26.22 -2.36
CA CYS A 42 -0.19 -27.11 -1.22
C CYS A 42 0.13 -26.31 0.06
N PRO A 43 -0.88 -25.75 0.75
CA PRO A 43 -0.62 -24.85 1.87
C PRO A 43 -0.20 -25.64 3.11
N ALA A 44 0.89 -25.23 3.74
CA ALA A 44 1.33 -25.82 5.01
C ALA A 44 0.36 -25.55 6.17
N VAL A 45 -0.42 -24.46 6.09
CA VAL A 45 -1.37 -24.04 7.12
C VAL A 45 -2.73 -23.71 6.54
N LYS A 46 -3.80 -23.98 7.32
CA LYS A 46 -5.18 -23.67 6.93
C LYS A 46 -5.45 -22.16 6.96
N LYS A 47 -6.40 -21.68 6.15
CA LYS A 47 -6.83 -20.27 6.09
C LYS A 47 -7.26 -19.69 7.44
N ASN A 48 -7.82 -20.53 8.31
CA ASN A 48 -8.33 -20.14 9.64
C ASN A 48 -7.33 -20.43 10.77
N SER A 49 -6.07 -20.72 10.46
CA SER A 49 -5.04 -20.97 11.47
C SER A 49 -4.67 -19.71 12.26
N ALA A 50 -4.11 -19.89 13.45
CA ALA A 50 -3.59 -18.79 14.25
C ALA A 50 -2.50 -17.99 13.51
N HIS A 51 -1.65 -18.67 12.74
CA HIS A 51 -0.62 -18.05 11.91
C HIS A 51 -1.21 -17.05 10.90
N VAL A 52 -2.26 -17.43 10.18
CA VAL A 52 -2.91 -16.54 9.20
C VAL A 52 -3.60 -15.36 9.90
N ARG A 53 -4.20 -15.57 11.08
CA ARG A 53 -4.76 -14.46 11.87
C ARG A 53 -3.69 -13.47 12.34
N GLY A 54 -2.56 -13.97 12.86
CA GLY A 54 -1.43 -13.14 13.27
C GLY A 54 -0.87 -12.32 12.11
N LEU A 55 -0.75 -12.93 10.92
CA LEU A 55 -0.33 -12.23 9.71
C LEU A 55 -1.31 -11.11 9.33
N LYS A 56 -2.62 -11.35 9.40
CA LYS A 56 -3.63 -10.30 9.15
C LYS A 56 -3.50 -9.13 10.13
N MET A 57 -3.27 -9.41 11.41
CA MET A 57 -3.05 -8.36 12.42
C MET A 57 -1.79 -7.55 12.11
N ALA A 58 -0.69 -8.21 11.75
CA ALA A 58 0.55 -7.53 11.38
C ALA A 58 0.37 -6.63 10.14
N ILE A 59 -0.32 -7.11 9.11
CA ILE A 59 -0.64 -6.31 7.92
C ILE A 59 -1.48 -5.09 8.31
N ASN A 60 -2.52 -5.25 9.12
CA ASN A 60 -3.36 -4.12 9.55
C ASN A 60 -2.55 -3.09 10.35
N ASN A 61 -1.67 -3.53 11.25
CA ASN A 61 -0.80 -2.61 12.00
C ASN A 61 0.10 -1.79 11.06
N ILE A 62 0.64 -2.40 10.01
CA ILE A 62 1.45 -1.70 9.01
C ILE A 62 0.60 -0.66 8.27
N LEU A 63 -0.61 -1.03 7.85
CA LEU A 63 -1.51 -0.10 7.15
C LEU A 63 -1.92 1.08 8.02
N SER A 64 -2.23 0.84 9.30
CA SER A 64 -2.53 1.91 10.26
C SER A 64 -1.34 2.83 10.50
N ALA A 65 -0.13 2.27 10.66
CA ALA A 65 1.08 3.07 10.83
C ALA A 65 1.38 3.94 9.59
N GLU A 66 1.15 3.40 8.37
CA GLU A 66 1.28 4.18 7.14
C GLU A 66 0.27 5.33 7.09
N GLU A 67 -0.99 5.11 7.47
CA GLU A 67 -2.02 6.15 7.54
C GLU A 67 -1.67 7.25 8.56
N GLU A 68 -1.12 6.87 9.72
CA GLU A 68 -0.60 7.82 10.71
C GLU A 68 0.56 8.64 10.14
N CYS A 69 1.50 8.02 9.43
CA CYS A 69 2.60 8.72 8.76
C CYS A 69 2.10 9.71 7.70
N GLN A 70 1.13 9.32 6.86
CA GLN A 70 0.57 10.20 5.84
C GLN A 70 -0.19 11.38 6.47
N THR A 71 -0.93 11.14 7.54
CA THR A 71 -1.62 12.20 8.29
C THR A 71 -0.62 13.17 8.91
N ALA A 72 0.44 12.67 9.54
CA ALA A 72 1.50 13.49 10.10
C ALA A 72 2.17 14.37 9.02
N LEU A 73 2.45 13.82 7.83
CA LEU A 73 2.99 14.61 6.71
C LEU A 73 2.05 15.73 6.26
N GLN A 74 0.75 15.47 6.22
CA GLN A 74 -0.24 16.51 5.89
C GLN A 74 -0.28 17.62 6.93
N GLU A 75 -0.17 17.30 8.22
CA GLU A 75 -0.08 18.31 9.28
C GLU A 75 1.24 19.09 9.21
N MET A 76 2.37 18.42 8.97
CA MET A 76 3.66 19.08 8.75
C MET A 76 3.59 20.07 7.57
N ALA A 77 2.93 19.70 6.48
CA ALA A 77 2.76 20.57 5.32
C ALA A 77 1.98 21.85 5.62
N LYS A 78 1.01 21.80 6.54
CA LYS A 78 0.24 22.99 6.97
C LYS A 78 1.08 23.96 7.80
N LEU A 79 2.03 23.42 8.57
CA LEU A 79 2.88 24.20 9.48
C LEU A 79 4.15 24.72 8.79
N ALA A 80 4.58 24.07 7.71
CA ALA A 80 5.81 24.41 7.00
C ALA A 80 5.79 25.84 6.42
N PRO A 81 6.90 26.60 6.48
CA PRO A 81 7.01 27.87 5.80
C PRO A 81 6.86 27.67 4.28
N LYS A 82 5.82 28.29 3.69
CA LYS A 82 5.47 28.09 2.26
C LYS A 82 6.64 28.32 1.31
N ARG A 83 7.41 29.38 1.55
CA ARG A 83 8.57 29.74 0.72
C ARG A 83 9.64 28.65 0.74
N ASP A 84 9.92 28.08 1.91
CA ASP A 84 10.98 27.08 2.05
C ASP A 84 10.55 25.76 1.41
N LEU A 85 9.27 25.40 1.56
CA LEU A 85 8.69 24.24 0.89
C LEU A 85 8.74 24.38 -0.64
N GLU A 86 8.37 25.55 -1.18
CA GLU A 86 8.45 25.85 -2.62
C GLU A 86 9.89 25.80 -3.16
N ILE A 87 10.84 26.39 -2.43
CA ILE A 87 12.26 26.35 -2.82
C ILE A 87 12.76 24.91 -2.84
N LEU A 88 12.53 24.14 -1.77
CA LEU A 88 13.03 22.77 -1.67
C LEU A 88 12.40 21.86 -2.73
N THR A 89 11.09 21.94 -2.95
CA THR A 89 10.39 21.13 -3.96
C THR A 89 10.73 21.52 -5.40
N SER A 90 11.26 22.72 -5.62
CA SER A 90 11.78 23.13 -6.94
C SER A 90 13.08 22.42 -7.33
N ILE A 91 13.80 21.84 -6.37
CA ILE A 91 15.07 21.16 -6.60
C ILE A 91 14.79 19.75 -7.14
N PRO A 92 15.34 19.38 -8.33
CA PRO A 92 15.18 18.04 -8.86
C PRO A 92 15.67 16.97 -7.87
N GLY A 93 14.82 15.99 -7.59
CA GLY A 93 15.12 14.92 -6.65
C GLY A 93 14.68 15.18 -5.20
N ILE A 94 14.20 16.38 -4.88
CA ILE A 94 13.59 16.67 -3.57
C ILE A 94 12.07 16.71 -3.74
N GLY A 95 11.42 15.61 -3.35
CA GLY A 95 9.96 15.55 -3.27
C GLY A 95 9.42 16.25 -2.01
N GLU A 96 8.12 16.49 -1.97
CA GLU A 96 7.43 17.16 -0.85
C GLU A 96 7.74 16.52 0.51
N ASN A 97 7.66 15.20 0.63
CA ASN A 97 7.98 14.49 1.87
C ASN A 97 9.44 14.76 2.32
N THR A 98 10.39 14.70 1.39
CA THR A 98 11.80 15.02 1.68
C THR A 98 11.98 16.48 2.09
N ALA A 99 11.30 17.41 1.42
CA ALA A 99 11.34 18.83 1.75
C ALA A 99 10.78 19.10 3.16
N LEU A 100 9.62 18.53 3.49
CA LEU A 100 9.01 18.66 4.82
C LEU A 100 9.89 18.11 5.92
N ARG A 101 10.57 16.98 5.67
CA ARG A 101 11.54 16.42 6.61
C ARG A 101 12.75 17.35 6.80
N ILE A 102 13.30 17.90 5.72
CA ILE A 102 14.41 18.87 5.83
C ILE A 102 14.00 20.08 6.66
N ILE A 103 12.82 20.66 6.39
CA ILE A 103 12.29 21.78 7.17
C ILE A 103 12.18 21.39 8.65
N SER A 104 11.55 20.25 8.95
CA SER A 104 11.35 19.82 10.34
C SER A 104 12.63 19.57 11.15
N GLU A 105 13.71 19.15 10.49
CA GLU A 105 15.01 18.92 11.14
C GLU A 105 15.78 20.24 11.37
N LEU A 106 15.47 21.29 10.61
CA LEU A 106 16.16 22.58 10.68
C LEU A 106 15.46 23.61 11.58
N GLY A 107 14.17 23.42 11.89
CA GLY A 107 13.36 24.25 12.79
C GLY A 107 12.37 25.15 12.07
#